data_AF-A0A850ZVA1-F1
#
_entry.id   AF-A0A850ZVA1-F1
#
_cell.length_a   1.000
_cell.length_b   1.000
_cell.length_c   1.000
_cell.angle_alpha   90.00
_cell.angle_beta   90.00
_cell.angle_gamma   90.00
#
_symmetry.space_group_name_H-M   'P 1'
#
loop_
_entity.id
_entity.type
_entity.pdbx_description
1 polymer ?
#
loop_
_entity_poly.entity_id
_entity_poly.type
_entity_poly.pdbx_seq_one_letter_code
_entity_poly.pdbx_strand_id
1 'polypeptide(L)'
;QIAVRACFLGFAFGCGLLLSAGRSAWRHFGWYMCSLSLFHYSEYLVTAINNPRSLSLDSFLLNHSFEYNLAALSSWVEFTLEKLLFPELKQITWLSTVGLLMVIFGDCLRKAAMLTAGSNFNHIVQNEKSDTHTLVTSGVYGWFRHPSYVGWFYWSIGTQVLLCNPICVVGYALASWRFFRERIEEEEITLIHFFGEEYLEYKRKVPSGLPFIKGVKVEL
;
A
#
# COMPACT_ATOMS: atom_id res chain seq x y z
N GLN A 1 -11.26 12.22 18.10
CA GLN A 1 -9.99 11.60 17.66
C GLN A 1 -9.92 11.34 16.15
N ILE A 2 -10.99 10.82 15.52
CA ILE A 2 -11.07 10.64 14.05
C ILE A 2 -10.87 11.97 13.31
N ALA A 3 -11.67 12.99 13.66
CA ALA A 3 -11.57 14.33 13.05
C ALA A 3 -10.17 14.94 13.16
N VAL A 4 -9.46 14.72 14.28
CA VAL A 4 -8.09 15.23 14.46
C VAL A 4 -7.11 14.61 13.44
N ARG A 5 -7.17 13.29 13.23
CA ARG A 5 -6.34 12.60 12.24
C ARG A 5 -6.70 13.00 10.81
N ALA A 6 -7.99 13.12 10.50
CA ALA A 6 -8.46 13.59 9.20
C ALA A 6 -8.02 15.03 8.91
N CYS A 7 -8.17 15.95 9.87
CA CYS A 7 -7.69 17.33 9.76
C CYS A 7 -6.18 17.40 9.61
N PHE A 8 -5.41 16.58 10.34
CA PHE A 8 -3.97 16.47 10.19
C PHE A 8 -3.57 16.06 8.77
N LEU A 9 -4.23 15.03 8.22
CA LEU A 9 -3.97 14.58 6.84
C LEU A 9 -4.34 15.63 5.81
N GLY A 10 -5.47 16.34 6.01
CA GLY A 10 -5.87 17.46 5.17
C GLY A 10 -4.87 18.63 5.22
N PHE A 11 -4.38 18.98 6.40
CA PHE A 11 -3.34 19.98 6.56
C PHE A 11 -2.02 19.57 5.87
N ALA A 12 -1.56 18.34 6.09
CA ALA A 12 -0.38 17.81 5.42
C ALA A 12 -0.52 17.78 3.89
N PHE A 13 -1.72 17.44 3.38
CA PHE A 13 -2.02 17.50 1.96
C PHE A 13 -1.95 18.94 1.43
N GLY A 14 -2.53 19.91 2.15
CA GLY A 14 -2.46 21.33 1.81
C GLY A 14 -1.03 21.86 1.76
N CYS A 15 -0.20 21.52 2.74
CA CYS A 15 1.24 21.82 2.74
C CYS A 15 1.94 21.17 1.53
N GLY A 16 1.61 19.92 1.22
CA GLY A 16 2.11 19.22 0.03
C GLY A 16 1.76 19.95 -1.26
N LEU A 17 0.52 20.45 -1.41
CA LEU A 17 0.11 21.24 -2.58
C LEU A 17 0.90 22.55 -2.70
N LEU A 18 1.12 23.25 -1.60
CA LEU A 18 1.91 24.49 -1.59
C LEU A 18 3.37 24.23 -2.02
N LEU A 19 3.99 23.15 -1.52
CA LEU A 19 5.33 22.73 -1.96
C LEU A 19 5.35 22.35 -3.44
N SER A 20 4.29 21.68 -3.91
CA SER A 20 4.12 21.22 -5.29
C SER A 20 3.97 22.37 -6.29
N ALA A 21 3.47 23.52 -5.85
CA ALA A 21 3.40 24.73 -6.67
C ALA A 21 4.76 25.46 -6.79
N GLY A 22 5.71 25.14 -5.91
CA GLY A 22 7.05 25.72 -5.93
C GLY A 22 7.91 25.22 -7.10
N ARG A 23 8.94 26.00 -7.45
CA ARG A 23 9.93 25.68 -8.51
C ARG A 23 11.22 25.04 -7.98
N SER A 24 11.21 24.55 -6.74
CA SER A 24 12.41 23.95 -6.12
C SER A 24 12.34 22.42 -6.12
N ALA A 25 13.44 21.74 -5.77
CA ALA A 25 13.46 20.29 -5.59
C ALA A 25 12.44 19.79 -4.54
N TRP A 26 11.95 20.67 -3.65
CA TRP A 26 10.87 20.34 -2.72
C TRP A 26 9.52 20.06 -3.41
N ARG A 27 9.38 20.39 -4.70
CA ARG A 27 8.18 20.09 -5.48
C ARG A 27 7.81 18.61 -5.44
N HIS A 28 8.79 17.73 -5.66
CA HIS A 28 8.58 16.29 -5.64
C HIS A 28 8.27 15.78 -4.23
N PHE A 29 8.86 16.40 -3.20
CA PHE A 29 8.47 16.12 -1.81
C PHE A 29 7.02 16.53 -1.53
N GLY A 30 6.54 17.62 -2.15
CA GLY A 30 5.13 18.01 -2.12
C GLY A 30 4.21 16.93 -2.71
N TRP A 31 4.55 16.36 -3.87
CA TRP A 31 3.80 15.26 -4.47
C TRP A 31 3.78 14.02 -3.57
N TYR A 32 4.90 13.69 -2.94
CA TYR A 32 5.00 12.63 -1.94
C TYR A 32 4.06 12.88 -0.76
N MET A 33 4.06 14.09 -0.18
CA MET A 33 3.18 14.44 0.94
C MET A 33 1.71 14.34 0.57
N CYS A 34 1.32 14.85 -0.61
CA CYS A 34 -0.05 14.71 -1.11
C CYS A 34 -0.44 13.23 -1.26
N SER A 35 0.44 12.41 -1.82
CA SER A 35 0.21 10.98 -2.03
C SER A 35 0.05 10.22 -0.72
N LEU A 36 0.91 10.51 0.27
CA LEU A 36 0.87 9.89 1.58
C LEU A 36 -0.41 10.26 2.34
N SER A 37 -0.77 11.55 2.34
CA SER A 37 -2.00 12.01 2.96
C SER A 37 -3.25 11.39 2.33
N LEU A 38 -3.28 11.34 0.99
CA LEU A 38 -4.40 10.75 0.26
C LEU A 38 -4.52 9.25 0.55
N PHE A 39 -3.42 8.50 0.53
CA PHE A 39 -3.40 7.08 0.84
C PHE A 39 -4.02 6.80 2.22
N HIS A 40 -3.51 7.42 3.28
CA HIS A 40 -3.97 7.17 4.65
C HIS A 40 -5.42 7.61 4.88
N TYR A 41 -5.83 8.75 4.31
CA TYR A 41 -7.21 9.21 4.44
C TYR A 41 -8.18 8.29 3.70
N SER A 42 -7.86 7.93 2.47
CA SER A 42 -8.72 7.07 1.64
C SER A 42 -8.80 5.64 2.15
N GLU A 43 -7.77 5.10 2.80
CA GLU A 43 -7.86 3.82 3.53
C GLU A 43 -8.98 3.83 4.57
N TYR A 44 -8.99 4.87 5.42
CA TYR A 44 -10.02 5.03 6.44
C TYR A 44 -11.40 5.22 5.80
N LEU A 45 -11.50 6.09 4.79
CA LEU A 45 -12.77 6.40 4.13
C LEU A 45 -13.38 5.18 3.43
N VAL A 46 -12.60 4.43 2.65
CA VAL A 46 -13.08 3.25 1.93
C VAL A 46 -13.46 2.14 2.91
N THR A 47 -12.74 2.00 4.02
CA THR A 47 -13.12 1.06 5.09
C THR A 47 -14.43 1.47 5.74
N ALA A 48 -14.63 2.77 6.00
CA ALA A 48 -15.88 3.27 6.59
C ALA A 48 -17.09 3.03 5.68
N ILE A 49 -16.90 3.07 4.36
CA ILE A 49 -17.95 2.81 3.37
C ILE A 49 -18.27 1.31 3.27
N ASN A 50 -17.25 0.45 3.20
CA ASN A 50 -17.42 -0.97 2.84
C ASN A 50 -17.50 -1.92 4.03
N ASN A 51 -16.81 -1.61 5.12
CA ASN A 51 -16.74 -2.46 6.30
C ASN A 51 -16.76 -1.62 7.59
N PRO A 52 -17.85 -0.88 7.87
CA PRO A 52 -17.94 -0.02 9.04
C PRO A 52 -17.83 -0.78 10.38
N ARG A 53 -18.08 -2.11 10.37
CA ARG A 53 -17.97 -2.96 11.57
C ARG A 53 -16.53 -3.18 12.00
N SER A 54 -15.58 -3.20 11.08
CA SER A 54 -14.15 -3.34 11.38
C SER A 54 -13.42 -2.01 11.48
N LEU A 55 -14.12 -0.88 11.33
CA LEU A 55 -13.52 0.45 11.29
C LEU A 55 -12.94 0.84 12.66
N SER A 56 -11.67 1.21 12.69
CA SER A 56 -11.00 1.70 13.89
C SER A 56 -10.08 2.88 13.57
N LEU A 57 -9.45 3.46 14.58
CA LEU A 57 -8.42 4.50 14.36
C LEU A 57 -7.20 3.95 13.60
N ASP A 58 -6.96 2.65 13.67
CA ASP A 58 -5.87 1.99 12.97
C ASP A 58 -6.16 1.82 11.47
N SER A 59 -7.42 1.95 11.04
CA SER A 59 -7.79 1.93 9.61
C SER A 59 -7.22 3.12 8.83
N PHE A 60 -6.72 4.17 9.51
CA PHE A 60 -5.91 5.20 8.85
C PHE A 60 -4.51 4.70 8.45
N LEU A 61 -4.02 3.61 9.06
CA LEU A 61 -2.69 3.03 8.87
C LEU A 61 -1.52 3.99 9.17
N LEU A 62 -1.71 5.00 10.02
CA LEU A 62 -0.68 6.01 10.31
C LEU A 62 0.47 5.46 11.16
N ASN A 63 0.17 4.56 12.09
CA ASN A 63 1.15 3.92 12.97
C ASN A 63 1.03 2.41 12.83
N HIS A 64 1.56 1.88 11.72
CA HIS A 64 1.47 0.45 11.44
C HIS A 64 2.48 -0.37 12.25
N SER A 65 3.72 0.12 12.35
CA SER A 65 4.83 -0.60 12.99
C SER A 65 6.04 0.32 13.23
N PHE A 66 6.98 -0.12 14.06
CA PHE A 66 8.24 0.58 14.25
C PHE A 66 9.05 0.65 12.94
N GLU A 67 9.04 -0.44 12.19
CA GLU A 67 9.70 -0.61 10.90
C GLU A 67 9.17 0.38 9.86
N TYR A 68 7.85 0.59 9.85
CA TYR A 68 7.21 1.60 8.98
C TYR A 68 7.71 3.02 9.30
N ASN A 69 7.73 3.38 10.59
CA ASN A 69 8.20 4.70 11.03
C ASN A 69 9.69 4.89 10.72
N LEU A 70 10.51 3.86 10.92
CA LEU A 70 11.93 3.89 10.58
C LEU A 70 12.14 4.05 9.07
N ALA A 71 11.38 3.32 8.24
CA ALA A 71 11.45 3.44 6.79
C ALA A 71 11.05 4.84 6.31
N ALA A 72 9.98 5.42 6.88
CA ALA A 72 9.55 6.78 6.55
C ALA A 72 10.63 7.80 6.92
N LEU A 73 11.15 7.76 8.15
CA LEU A 73 12.23 8.66 8.59
C LEU A 73 13.48 8.51 7.73
N SER A 74 13.88 7.29 7.40
CA SER A 74 15.03 7.03 6.53
C SER A 74 14.85 7.66 5.15
N SER A 75 13.65 7.58 4.56
CA SER A 75 13.36 8.21 3.27
C SER A 75 13.46 9.74 3.30
N TRP A 76 13.06 10.37 4.41
CA TRP A 76 13.11 11.83 4.57
C TRP A 76 14.54 12.30 4.80
N VAL A 77 15.32 11.53 5.57
CA VAL A 77 16.75 11.78 5.78
C VAL A 77 17.51 11.64 4.47
N GLU A 78 17.34 10.55 3.73
CA GLU A 78 17.98 10.34 2.42
C GLU A 78 17.62 11.47 1.46
N PHE A 79 16.33 11.78 1.31
CA PHE A 79 15.88 12.85 0.43
C PHE A 79 16.53 14.19 0.79
N THR A 80 16.56 14.54 2.08
CA THR A 80 17.08 15.82 2.54
C THR A 80 18.59 15.91 2.37
N LEU A 81 19.34 14.87 2.76
CA LEU A 81 20.79 14.84 2.61
C LEU A 81 21.20 14.87 1.14
N GLU A 82 20.60 14.05 0.30
CA GLU A 82 20.91 14.03 -1.13
C GLU A 82 20.45 15.31 -1.82
N LYS A 83 19.39 15.97 -1.38
CA LYS A 83 19.04 17.31 -1.90
C LYS A 83 20.12 18.34 -1.58
N LEU A 84 20.74 18.27 -0.40
CA LEU A 84 21.78 19.22 0.04
C LEU A 84 23.11 18.95 -0.66
N LEU A 85 23.45 17.69 -0.90
CA LEU A 85 24.73 17.26 -1.49
C LEU A 85 24.67 17.16 -3.03
N PHE A 86 23.55 16.68 -3.57
CA PHE A 86 23.33 16.31 -4.98
C PHE A 86 21.94 16.80 -5.49
N PRO A 87 21.68 18.12 -5.53
CA PRO A 87 20.36 18.67 -5.83
C PRO A 87 19.80 18.25 -7.20
N GLU A 88 20.65 17.99 -8.18
CA GLU A 88 20.28 17.54 -9.53
C GLU A 88 19.53 16.20 -9.52
N LEU A 89 19.93 15.27 -8.63
CA LEU A 89 19.28 13.97 -8.47
C LEU A 89 17.80 14.10 -8.12
N LYS A 90 17.45 15.12 -7.32
CA LYS A 90 16.06 15.37 -6.87
C LYS A 90 15.24 16.19 -7.85
N GLN A 91 15.84 16.60 -8.98
CA GLN A 91 15.16 17.36 -10.04
C GLN A 91 14.84 16.51 -11.28
N ILE A 92 15.15 15.22 -11.27
CA ILE A 92 14.86 14.27 -12.36
C ILE A 92 13.34 14.03 -12.48
N THR A 93 12.66 14.97 -13.13
CA THR A 93 11.19 15.05 -13.14
C THR A 93 10.54 13.84 -13.81
N TRP A 94 11.15 13.27 -14.86
CA TRP A 94 10.58 12.10 -15.53
C TRP A 94 10.55 10.88 -14.59
N LEU A 95 11.60 10.68 -13.80
CA LEU A 95 11.67 9.59 -12.82
C LEU A 95 10.66 9.81 -11.69
N SER A 96 10.57 11.05 -11.18
CA SER A 96 9.54 11.41 -10.21
C SER A 96 8.12 11.20 -10.73
N THR A 97 7.90 11.45 -12.03
CA THR A 97 6.60 11.23 -12.70
C THR A 97 6.29 9.73 -12.82
N VAL A 98 7.26 8.90 -13.18
CA VAL A 98 7.11 7.43 -13.16
C VAL A 98 6.74 6.96 -11.75
N GLY A 99 7.43 7.45 -10.72
CA GLY A 99 7.09 7.15 -9.33
C GLY A 99 5.67 7.57 -8.95
N LEU A 100 5.23 8.76 -9.37
CA LEU A 100 3.85 9.22 -9.15
C LEU A 100 2.82 8.33 -9.87
N LEU A 101 3.09 7.89 -11.09
CA LEU A 101 2.21 6.96 -11.81
C LEU A 101 2.14 5.60 -11.10
N MET A 102 3.25 5.09 -10.57
CA MET A 102 3.28 3.87 -9.76
C MET A 102 2.45 4.03 -8.48
N VAL A 103 2.56 5.17 -7.80
CA VAL A 103 1.77 5.52 -6.61
C VAL A 103 0.29 5.54 -6.94
N ILE A 104 -0.13 6.23 -8.01
CA ILE A 104 -1.53 6.32 -8.42
C ILE A 104 -2.07 4.94 -8.78
N PHE A 105 -1.33 4.17 -9.58
CA PHE A 105 -1.71 2.81 -9.95
C PHE A 105 -1.87 1.91 -8.71
N GLY A 106 -0.87 1.92 -7.83
CA GLY A 106 -0.88 1.09 -6.62
C GLY A 106 -2.03 1.45 -5.67
N ASP A 107 -2.28 2.75 -5.49
CA ASP A 107 -3.39 3.24 -4.68
C ASP A 107 -4.73 2.81 -5.28
N CYS A 108 -4.95 3.08 -6.57
CA CYS A 108 -6.18 2.71 -7.27
C CYS A 108 -6.45 1.20 -7.23
N LEU A 109 -5.44 0.35 -7.48
CA LEU A 109 -5.58 -1.10 -7.39
C LEU A 109 -5.94 -1.54 -5.97
N ARG A 110 -5.33 -0.93 -4.96
CA ARG A 110 -5.64 -1.22 -3.55
C ARG A 110 -7.08 -0.85 -3.20
N LYS A 111 -7.54 0.33 -3.57
CA LYS A 111 -8.92 0.78 -3.30
C LYS A 111 -9.93 -0.05 -4.09
N ALA A 112 -9.61 -0.42 -5.33
CA ALA A 112 -10.44 -1.33 -6.12
C ALA A 112 -10.56 -2.70 -5.45
N ALA A 113 -9.48 -3.24 -4.87
CA ALA A 113 -9.52 -4.49 -4.11
C ALA A 113 -10.43 -4.36 -2.87
N MET A 114 -10.28 -3.30 -2.09
CA MET A 114 -11.13 -3.04 -0.92
C MET A 114 -12.61 -2.91 -1.28
N LEU A 115 -12.92 -2.19 -2.36
CA LEU A 115 -14.29 -2.04 -2.87
C LEU A 115 -14.86 -3.35 -3.41
N THR A 116 -14.05 -4.16 -4.10
CA THR A 116 -14.48 -5.44 -4.66
C THR A 116 -14.72 -6.49 -3.57
N ALA A 117 -13.87 -6.54 -2.55
CA ALA A 117 -14.02 -7.47 -1.43
C ALA A 117 -15.10 -7.04 -0.42
N GLY A 118 -15.37 -5.73 -0.32
CA GLY A 118 -16.43 -5.21 0.55
C GLY A 118 -16.19 -5.57 2.02
N SER A 119 -17.20 -6.15 2.66
CA SER A 119 -17.13 -6.62 4.05
C SER A 119 -16.19 -7.82 4.26
N ASN A 120 -15.73 -8.47 3.19
CA ASN A 120 -14.73 -9.54 3.25
C ASN A 120 -13.29 -9.00 3.36
N PHE A 121 -13.09 -7.69 3.15
CA PHE A 121 -11.78 -7.06 3.33
C PHE A 121 -11.54 -6.70 4.80
N ASN A 122 -10.34 -7.01 5.31
CA ASN A 122 -9.88 -6.57 6.61
C ASN A 122 -8.38 -6.21 6.57
N HIS A 123 -7.97 -5.20 7.35
CA HIS A 123 -6.55 -4.82 7.49
C HIS A 123 -5.74 -5.85 8.28
N ILE A 124 -6.40 -6.69 9.08
CA ILE A 124 -5.78 -7.76 9.86
C ILE A 124 -6.20 -9.10 9.25
N VAL A 125 -5.25 -10.02 9.07
CA VAL A 125 -5.54 -11.39 8.63
C VAL A 125 -6.46 -12.04 9.67
N GLN A 126 -7.61 -12.55 9.21
CA GLN A 126 -8.60 -13.16 10.08
C GLN A 126 -8.26 -14.63 10.29
N ASN A 127 -8.28 -15.10 11.54
CA ASN A 127 -8.02 -16.51 11.89
C ASN A 127 -9.30 -17.33 12.06
N GLU A 128 -10.46 -16.67 12.13
CA GLU A 128 -11.78 -17.30 12.23
C GLU A 128 -12.68 -16.86 11.07
N LYS A 129 -13.50 -17.80 10.58
CA LYS A 129 -14.45 -17.53 9.48
C LYS A 129 -15.76 -17.00 10.07
N SER A 130 -16.12 -15.78 9.70
CA SER A 130 -17.48 -15.26 9.93
C SER A 130 -18.49 -15.95 8.99
N ASP A 131 -19.73 -16.12 9.42
CA ASP A 131 -20.84 -16.63 8.58
C ASP A 131 -21.05 -15.81 7.29
N THR A 132 -20.65 -14.53 7.31
CA THR A 132 -20.77 -13.63 6.16
C THR A 132 -19.52 -13.62 5.27
N HIS A 133 -18.45 -14.33 5.66
CA HIS A 133 -17.19 -14.36 4.92
C HIS A 133 -17.29 -15.30 3.72
N THR A 134 -17.19 -14.72 2.53
CA THR A 134 -17.28 -15.41 1.25
C THR A 134 -16.01 -15.24 0.44
N LEU A 135 -15.69 -16.23 -0.41
CA LEU A 135 -14.52 -16.16 -1.28
C LEU A 135 -14.80 -15.24 -2.47
N VAL A 136 -14.00 -14.18 -2.60
CA VAL A 136 -14.13 -13.19 -3.68
C VAL A 136 -13.12 -13.48 -4.79
N THR A 137 -13.61 -13.82 -5.98
CA THR A 137 -12.78 -14.18 -7.16
C THR A 137 -13.05 -13.31 -8.40
N SER A 138 -13.94 -12.31 -8.28
CA SER A 138 -14.35 -11.44 -9.38
C SER A 138 -13.61 -10.09 -9.39
N GLY A 139 -13.72 -9.34 -10.49
CA GLY A 139 -13.08 -8.03 -10.61
C GLY A 139 -11.55 -8.12 -10.56
N VAL A 140 -10.90 -7.28 -9.75
CA VAL A 140 -9.44 -7.28 -9.60
C VAL A 140 -8.89 -8.57 -8.96
N TYR A 141 -9.74 -9.34 -8.27
CA TYR A 141 -9.40 -10.67 -7.77
C TYR A 141 -9.30 -11.70 -8.90
N GLY A 142 -9.87 -11.43 -10.09
CA GLY A 142 -9.63 -12.26 -11.28
C GLY A 142 -8.21 -12.10 -11.85
N TRP A 143 -7.50 -11.01 -11.52
CA TRP A 143 -6.15 -10.75 -12.02
C TRP A 143 -5.09 -11.25 -11.05
N PHE A 144 -5.28 -10.98 -9.76
CA PHE A 144 -4.37 -11.33 -8.68
C PHE A 144 -5.16 -11.86 -7.49
N ARG A 145 -4.63 -12.84 -6.78
CA ARG A 145 -5.26 -13.32 -5.53
C ARG A 145 -5.20 -12.29 -4.42
N HIS A 146 -4.15 -11.47 -4.41
CA HIS A 146 -3.89 -10.47 -3.39
C HIS A 146 -3.76 -9.05 -3.98
N PRO A 147 -4.78 -8.52 -4.68
CA PRO A 147 -4.65 -7.27 -5.44
C PRO A 147 -4.40 -6.07 -4.52
N SER A 148 -4.89 -6.09 -3.27
CA SER A 148 -4.62 -5.05 -2.28
C SER A 148 -3.14 -5.00 -1.85
N TYR A 149 -2.46 -6.14 -1.84
CA TYR A 149 -1.03 -6.26 -1.52
C TYR A 149 -0.17 -5.88 -2.71
N VAL A 150 -0.58 -6.26 -3.92
CA VAL A 150 0.04 -5.78 -5.16
C VAL A 150 -0.02 -4.25 -5.23
N GLY A 151 -1.19 -3.67 -4.95
CA GLY A 151 -1.37 -2.22 -4.92
C GLY A 151 -0.46 -1.55 -3.90
N TRP A 152 -0.43 -2.06 -2.67
CA TRP A 152 0.44 -1.52 -1.62
C TRP A 152 1.93 -1.66 -1.98
N PHE A 153 2.38 -2.80 -2.49
CA PHE A 153 3.76 -3.04 -2.88
C PHE A 153 4.26 -2.03 -3.93
N TYR A 154 3.49 -1.81 -5.00
CA TYR A 154 3.89 -0.84 -6.03
C TYR A 154 3.73 0.61 -5.56
N TRP A 155 2.73 0.89 -4.70
CA TRP A 155 2.59 2.20 -4.08
C TRP A 155 3.81 2.54 -3.22
N SER A 156 4.26 1.62 -2.35
CA SER A 156 5.37 1.88 -1.42
C SER A 156 6.68 2.12 -2.16
N ILE A 157 7.01 1.31 -3.15
CA ILE A 157 8.20 1.50 -4.01
C ILE A 157 8.06 2.79 -4.83
N GLY A 158 6.88 3.03 -5.38
CA GLY A 158 6.57 4.23 -6.17
C GLY A 158 6.85 5.52 -5.40
N THR A 159 6.58 5.57 -4.09
CA THR A 159 6.90 6.75 -3.26
C THR A 159 8.40 7.07 -3.25
N GLN A 160 9.27 6.06 -3.27
CA GLN A 160 10.72 6.24 -3.23
C GLN A 160 11.28 6.56 -4.62
N VAL A 161 10.72 5.98 -5.68
CA VAL A 161 11.01 6.37 -7.07
C VAL A 161 10.61 7.83 -7.29
N LEU A 162 9.45 8.25 -6.76
CA LEU A 162 8.96 9.61 -6.82
C LEU A 162 9.97 10.59 -6.20
N LEU A 163 10.52 10.24 -5.03
CA LEU A 163 11.54 11.03 -4.34
C LEU A 163 12.95 10.90 -4.94
N CYS A 164 13.13 10.07 -5.97
CA CYS A 164 14.45 9.74 -6.54
C CYS A 164 15.44 9.28 -5.46
N ASN A 165 14.99 8.46 -4.50
CA ASN A 165 15.78 7.93 -3.38
C ASN A 165 16.37 6.56 -3.75
N PRO A 166 17.60 6.45 -4.27
CA PRO A 166 18.15 5.18 -4.74
C PRO A 166 18.28 4.12 -3.64
N ILE A 167 18.61 4.50 -2.41
CA ILE A 167 18.81 3.56 -1.30
C ILE A 167 17.46 3.09 -0.79
N CYS A 168 16.53 4.00 -0.50
CA CYS A 168 15.20 3.64 -0.03
C CYS A 168 14.37 2.92 -1.09
N VAL A 169 14.55 3.12 -2.40
CA VAL A 169 13.87 2.30 -3.43
C VAL A 169 14.20 0.81 -3.22
N VAL A 170 15.47 0.47 -3.04
CA VAL A 170 15.90 -0.91 -2.81
C VAL A 170 15.41 -1.41 -1.45
N GLY A 171 15.58 -0.59 -0.40
CA GLY A 171 15.15 -0.94 0.95
C GLY A 171 13.65 -1.22 1.05
N TYR A 172 12.81 -0.34 0.49
CA TYR A 172 11.35 -0.49 0.47
C TYR A 172 10.92 -1.70 -0.35
N ALA A 173 11.57 -1.95 -1.50
CA ALA A 173 11.25 -3.10 -2.33
C ALA A 173 11.52 -4.41 -1.60
N LEU A 174 12.70 -4.57 -0.99
CA LEU A 174 13.07 -5.78 -0.26
C LEU A 174 12.21 -5.98 1.00
N ALA A 175 12.00 -4.91 1.78
CA ALA A 175 11.18 -4.97 2.99
C ALA A 175 9.73 -5.31 2.68
N SER A 176 9.11 -4.61 1.71
CA SER A 176 7.72 -4.86 1.31
C SER A 176 7.56 -6.25 0.70
N TRP A 177 8.52 -6.70 -0.12
CA TRP A 177 8.48 -8.04 -0.71
C TRP A 177 8.51 -9.13 0.35
N ARG A 178 9.43 -9.02 1.33
CA ARG A 178 9.54 -9.99 2.42
C ARG A 178 8.27 -10.01 3.26
N PHE A 179 7.77 -8.83 3.65
CA PHE A 179 6.54 -8.69 4.42
C PHE A 179 5.35 -9.36 3.74
N PHE A 180 5.11 -9.06 2.45
CA PHE A 180 3.98 -9.65 1.74
C PHE A 180 4.17 -11.13 1.43
N ARG A 181 5.40 -11.63 1.29
CA ARG A 181 5.64 -13.06 1.13
C ARG A 181 5.17 -13.84 2.36
N GLU A 182 5.63 -13.42 3.54
CA GLU A 182 5.29 -14.05 4.82
C GLU A 182 3.77 -13.93 5.08
N ARG A 183 3.21 -12.74 4.88
CA ARG A 183 1.78 -12.49 5.08
C ARG A 183 0.87 -13.27 4.12
N ILE A 184 1.21 -13.34 2.83
CA ILE A 184 0.45 -14.11 1.85
C ILE A 184 0.46 -15.59 2.20
N GLU A 185 1.60 -16.11 2.68
CA GLU A 185 1.68 -17.51 3.09
C GLU A 185 0.74 -17.79 4.26
N GLU A 186 0.80 -17.00 5.33
CA GLU A 186 -0.09 -17.14 6.50
C GLU A 186 -1.57 -17.02 6.12
N GLU A 187 -1.93 -16.00 5.35
CA GLU A 187 -3.31 -15.76 4.95
C GLU A 187 -3.86 -16.87 4.05
N GLU A 188 -3.05 -17.41 3.14
CA GLU A 188 -3.50 -18.50 2.28
C GLU A 188 -3.72 -19.81 3.05
N ILE A 189 -2.99 -20.08 4.14
CA ILE A 189 -3.28 -21.23 5.02
C ILE A 189 -4.70 -21.09 5.57
N THR A 190 -5.03 -19.89 6.05
CA THR A 190 -6.34 -19.62 6.62
C THR A 190 -7.46 -19.63 5.58
N LEU A 191 -7.22 -19.09 4.38
CA LEU A 191 -8.18 -19.15 3.28
C LEU A 191 -8.45 -20.59 2.81
N ILE A 192 -7.42 -21.45 2.78
CA ILE A 192 -7.59 -22.89 2.52
C ILE A 192 -8.42 -23.53 3.63
N HIS A 193 -8.18 -23.18 4.90
CA HIS A 193 -8.99 -23.68 6.01
C HIS A 193 -10.47 -23.24 5.89
N PHE A 194 -10.74 -22.02 5.42
CA PHE A 194 -12.09 -21.45 5.32
C PHE A 194 -12.91 -21.95 4.12
N PHE A 195 -12.25 -22.20 2.99
CA PHE A 195 -12.91 -22.43 1.69
C PHE A 195 -12.48 -23.73 1.00
N GLY A 196 -11.48 -24.45 1.52
CA GLY A 196 -11.05 -25.75 1.02
C GLY A 196 -10.69 -25.74 -0.46
N GLU A 197 -11.30 -26.67 -1.21
CA GLU A 197 -11.06 -26.86 -2.64
C GLU A 197 -11.40 -25.63 -3.49
N GLU A 198 -12.38 -24.81 -3.11
CA GLU A 198 -12.72 -23.59 -3.85
C GLU A 198 -11.52 -22.64 -3.93
N TYR A 199 -10.80 -22.49 -2.82
CA TYR A 199 -9.57 -21.67 -2.80
C TYR A 199 -8.43 -22.33 -3.58
N LEU A 200 -8.29 -23.66 -3.51
CA LEU A 200 -7.26 -24.38 -4.25
C LEU A 200 -7.48 -24.29 -5.77
N GLU A 201 -8.72 -24.40 -6.24
CA GLU A 201 -9.06 -24.15 -7.64
C GLU A 201 -8.78 -22.72 -8.07
N TYR A 202 -9.14 -21.74 -7.24
CA TYR A 202 -8.82 -20.34 -7.49
C TYR A 202 -7.31 -20.10 -7.56
N LYS A 203 -6.54 -20.68 -6.63
CA LYS A 203 -5.06 -20.64 -6.59
C LYS A 203 -4.41 -21.22 -7.84
N ARG A 204 -5.00 -22.27 -8.42
CA ARG A 204 -4.53 -22.88 -9.67
C ARG A 204 -4.70 -21.96 -10.88
N LYS A 205 -5.74 -21.11 -10.89
CA LYS A 205 -6.12 -20.26 -12.03
C LYS A 205 -5.53 -18.86 -11.98
N VAL A 206 -5.38 -18.28 -10.78
CA VAL A 206 -5.02 -16.87 -10.60
C VAL A 206 -3.70 -16.76 -9.81
N PRO A 207 -2.70 -15.98 -10.27
CA PRO A 207 -1.44 -15.80 -9.55
C PRO A 207 -1.61 -14.94 -8.30
N SER A 208 -0.65 -15.00 -7.36
CA SER A 208 -0.66 -14.09 -6.19
C SER A 208 -0.63 -12.61 -6.60
N GLY A 209 0.10 -12.31 -7.69
CA GLY A 209 0.33 -11.00 -8.29
C GLY A 209 1.69 -10.38 -7.96
N LEU A 210 2.40 -10.85 -6.94
CA LEU A 210 3.73 -10.34 -6.60
C LEU A 210 4.84 -11.23 -7.20
N PRO A 211 5.93 -10.63 -7.75
CA PRO A 211 7.02 -11.39 -8.35
C PRO A 211 7.62 -12.40 -7.37
N PHE A 212 7.84 -13.64 -7.81
CA PHE A 212 8.47 -14.71 -7.02
C PHE A 212 7.74 -15.14 -5.74
N ILE A 213 6.50 -14.68 -5.50
CA ILE A 213 5.69 -15.10 -4.35
C ILE A 213 4.59 -16.04 -4.85
N LYS A 214 4.73 -17.35 -4.66
CA LYS A 214 3.69 -18.32 -5.07
C LYS A 214 2.56 -18.49 -4.03
N GLY A 215 2.78 -18.01 -2.81
CA GLY A 215 1.96 -18.29 -1.63
C GLY A 215 2.23 -19.69 -1.08
N VAL A 216 1.28 -20.25 -0.33
CA VAL A 216 1.44 -21.57 0.33
C VAL A 216 1.80 -22.65 -0.68
N LYS A 217 2.82 -23.45 -0.37
CA LYS A 217 3.14 -24.67 -1.12
C LYS A 217 2.19 -25.76 -0.63
N VAL A 218 1.30 -26.19 -1.51
CA VAL A 218 0.46 -27.37 -1.26
C VAL A 218 1.21 -28.53 -1.89
N GLU A 219 1.76 -29.43 -1.06
CA GLU A 219 2.18 -30.74 -1.55
C GLU A 219 0.90 -31.49 -1.93
N LEU A 220 0.72 -31.72 -3.24
CA LEU A 220 -0.35 -32.53 -3.81
C LEU A 220 0.04 -34.00 -3.76
#